data_AF-A0A2Z6RHH9-F1
#
_entry.id   AF-A0A2Z6RHH9-F1
#
_cell.length_a   1.000
_cell.length_b   1.000
_cell.length_c   1.000
_cell.angle_alpha   90.00
_cell.angle_beta   90.00
_cell.angle_gamma   90.00
#
_symmetry.space_group_name_H-M   'P 1'
#
loop_
_entity.id
_entity.type
_entity.pdbx_description
1 polymer ?
#
loop_
_entity_poly.entity_id
_entity_poly.type
_entity_poly.pdbx_seq_one_letter_code
_entity_poly.pdbx_strand_id
1 'polypeptide(L)'
;MVQTRQLRAFHPDVHYASALFRYEKEFAVKFRKITNLIFLDDKHRCKVGEPGFPVAAVERGKKVVVSKDTTFAVADHDFTKIGIIPSVAMICNIPELINGDFYAGKVHIGLKNPIFQPFSPLRHATELYHLLLDEELVDKPVLCLYTDGGPDHHCTYTRVQLSYICLFIALDLDHFVAIRTPL
;
A
#
# COMPACT_ATOMS: atom_id res chain seq x y z
N MET A 1 -17.07 3.78 12.09
CA MET A 1 -16.98 3.40 10.68
C MET A 1 -17.08 1.88 10.55
N VAL A 2 -18.19 1.35 10.02
CA VAL A 2 -18.14 0.03 9.35
C VAL A 2 -17.40 0.33 8.05
N GLN A 3 -16.22 -0.25 7.87
CA GLN A 3 -15.47 -0.05 6.64
C GLN A 3 -16.37 -0.54 5.50
N THR A 4 -16.64 0.26 4.46
CA THR A 4 -17.55 -0.12 3.37
C THR A 4 -17.12 -1.44 2.72
N ARG A 5 -15.83 -1.79 2.82
CA ARG A 5 -15.25 -3.11 2.49
C ARG A 5 -15.91 -4.28 3.24
N GLN A 6 -16.27 -4.12 4.51
CA GLN A 6 -16.99 -5.15 5.29
C GLN A 6 -18.43 -5.37 4.81
N LEU A 7 -19.05 -4.38 4.17
CA LEU A 7 -20.40 -4.49 3.60
C LEU A 7 -20.40 -5.12 2.19
N ARG A 8 -19.22 -5.28 1.58
CA ARG A 8 -19.03 -5.85 0.23
C ARG A 8 -18.58 -7.31 0.24
N ALA A 9 -18.59 -7.96 1.41
CA ALA A 9 -18.08 -9.32 1.61
C ALA A 9 -18.68 -10.38 0.65
N PHE A 10 -19.79 -10.10 -0.04
CA PHE A 10 -20.38 -10.97 -1.06
C PHE A 10 -20.68 -10.21 -2.35
N HIS A 11 -19.65 -9.89 -3.14
CA HIS A 11 -19.84 -9.52 -4.54
C HIS A 11 -19.78 -10.78 -5.42
N PRO A 12 -20.73 -11.03 -6.35
CA PRO A 12 -20.72 -12.23 -7.20
C PRO A 12 -19.40 -12.37 -7.99
N ASP A 13 -18.82 -11.25 -8.41
CA ASP A 13 -17.59 -11.20 -9.21
C ASP A 13 -16.28 -11.20 -8.41
N VAL A 14 -16.32 -11.37 -7.07
CA VAL A 14 -15.11 -11.39 -6.22
C VAL A 14 -14.10 -12.45 -6.65
N HIS A 15 -14.59 -13.53 -7.25
CA HIS A 15 -13.79 -14.63 -7.77
C HIS A 15 -12.88 -14.20 -8.93
N TYR A 16 -13.31 -13.24 -9.78
CA TYR A 16 -12.46 -12.71 -10.86
C TYR A 16 -11.26 -11.93 -10.30
N ALA A 17 -11.48 -11.07 -9.30
CA ALA A 17 -10.39 -10.33 -8.66
C ALA A 17 -9.44 -11.27 -7.92
N SER A 18 -9.96 -12.33 -7.30
CA SER A 18 -9.15 -13.36 -6.64
C SER A 18 -8.33 -14.18 -7.66
N ALA A 19 -8.92 -14.49 -8.82
CA ALA A 19 -8.23 -15.16 -9.92
C ALA A 19 -7.10 -14.29 -10.51
N LEU A 20 -7.33 -12.98 -10.66
CA LEU A 20 -6.31 -12.03 -11.11
C LEU A 20 -5.07 -12.06 -10.20
N PHE A 21 -5.26 -11.96 -8.88
CA PHE A 21 -4.14 -12.03 -7.94
C PHE A 21 -3.44 -13.40 -7.98
N ARG A 22 -4.19 -14.48 -8.14
CA ARG A 22 -3.62 -15.82 -8.33
C ARG A 22 -2.76 -15.87 -9.59
N TYR A 23 -3.24 -15.36 -10.72
CA TYR A 23 -2.52 -15.37 -11.99
C TYR A 23 -1.25 -14.52 -11.95
N GLU A 24 -1.26 -13.36 -11.29
CA GLU A 24 -0.05 -12.57 -11.08
C GLU A 24 0.98 -13.29 -10.23
N LYS A 25 0.56 -13.99 -9.17
CA LYS A 25 1.48 -14.83 -8.39
C LYS A 25 2.05 -15.99 -9.21
N GLU A 26 1.23 -16.66 -10.00
CA GLU A 26 1.67 -17.74 -10.89
C GLU A 26 2.66 -17.22 -11.95
N PHE A 27 2.38 -16.05 -12.52
CA PHE A 27 3.27 -15.34 -13.43
C PHE A 27 4.60 -14.97 -12.76
N ALA A 28 4.55 -14.37 -11.56
CA ALA A 28 5.73 -13.96 -10.81
C ALA A 28 6.61 -15.16 -10.45
N VAL A 29 6.02 -16.29 -10.05
CA VAL A 29 6.76 -17.55 -9.81
C VAL A 29 7.42 -18.05 -11.10
N LYS A 30 6.68 -18.07 -12.21
CA LYS A 30 7.19 -18.54 -13.51
C LYS A 30 8.37 -17.69 -14.01
N PHE A 31 8.30 -16.37 -13.83
CA PHE A 31 9.30 -15.41 -14.31
C PHE A 31 10.13 -14.79 -13.17
N ARG A 32 10.30 -15.52 -12.07
CA ARG A 32 10.90 -15.06 -10.81
C ARG A 32 12.23 -14.32 -10.98
N LYS A 33 13.09 -14.79 -11.87
CA LYS A 33 14.44 -14.22 -12.08
C LYS A 33 14.41 -12.80 -12.66
N ILE A 34 13.36 -12.47 -13.40
CA ILE A 34 13.23 -11.20 -14.14
C ILE A 34 12.09 -10.33 -13.62
N THR A 35 11.43 -10.74 -12.53
CA THR A 35 10.25 -10.06 -11.97
C THR A 35 10.54 -9.46 -10.60
N ASN A 36 10.04 -8.25 -10.39
CA ASN A 36 9.79 -7.68 -9.07
C ASN A 36 8.30 -7.73 -8.77
N LEU A 37 7.93 -8.26 -7.60
CA LEU A 37 6.56 -8.24 -7.11
C LEU A 37 6.51 -7.34 -5.87
N ILE A 38 5.74 -6.26 -5.95
CA ILE A 38 5.65 -5.23 -4.91
C ILE A 38 4.21 -5.14 -4.42
N PHE A 39 4.04 -5.24 -3.11
CA PHE A 39 2.78 -5.01 -2.44
C PHE A 39 2.74 -3.58 -1.90
N LEU A 40 1.73 -2.81 -2.28
CA LEU A 40 1.56 -1.41 -1.89
C LEU A 40 0.28 -1.24 -1.09
N ASP A 41 0.36 -0.49 0.00
CA ASP A 41 -0.79 -0.14 0.82
C ASP A 41 -0.57 1.22 1.48
N ASP A 42 -1.61 2.05 1.48
CA ASP A 42 -1.63 3.30 2.25
C ASP A 42 -2.53 3.14 3.46
N LYS A 43 -2.02 3.46 4.64
CA LYS A 43 -2.78 3.33 5.88
C LYS A 43 -3.54 4.61 6.23
N HIS A 44 -4.48 4.45 7.15
CA HIS A 44 -5.25 5.55 7.71
C HIS A 44 -4.31 6.60 8.35
N ARG A 45 -4.74 7.88 8.29
CA ARG A 45 -4.05 9.00 8.94
C ARG A 45 -3.88 8.76 10.45
N CYS A 46 -2.63 8.71 10.90
CA CYS A 46 -2.26 8.69 12.30
C CYS A 46 -2.26 10.14 12.83
N LYS A 47 -3.06 10.41 13.86
CA LYS A 47 -3.07 11.72 14.54
C LYS A 47 -1.87 11.81 15.48
N VAL A 48 -1.18 12.94 15.46
CA VAL A 48 -0.03 13.22 16.32
C VAL A 48 -0.32 14.46 17.15
N GLY A 49 -0.23 14.29 18.47
CA GLY A 49 -0.37 15.35 19.46
C GLY A 49 0.93 16.11 19.72
N GLU A 50 0.88 17.03 20.67
CA GLU A 50 2.08 17.72 21.16
C GLU A 50 3.04 16.74 21.86
N PRO A 51 4.35 17.04 21.91
CA PRO A 51 5.30 16.27 22.70
C PRO A 51 4.82 16.15 24.16
N GLY A 52 4.67 14.92 24.65
CA GLY A 52 4.15 14.63 26.00
C GLY A 52 2.63 14.61 26.13
N PHE A 53 1.87 14.90 25.06
CA PHE A 53 0.42 14.94 25.06
C PHE A 53 -0.15 14.04 23.95
N PRO A 54 -0.34 12.73 24.23
CA PRO A 54 -0.93 11.82 23.25
C PRO A 54 -2.37 12.21 22.94
N VAL A 55 -2.80 12.04 21.68
CA VAL A 55 -4.15 12.38 21.21
C VAL A 55 -4.93 11.11 20.91
N ALA A 56 -6.24 11.15 21.15
CA ALA A 56 -7.13 10.04 20.83
C ALA A 56 -7.05 9.68 19.33
N ALA A 57 -6.52 8.48 19.03
CA ALA A 57 -6.46 7.96 17.66
C ALA A 57 -7.84 7.64 17.09
N VAL A 58 -8.85 7.45 17.95
CA VAL A 58 -10.17 6.94 17.60
C VAL A 58 -11.25 7.99 17.81
N GLU A 59 -12.27 7.97 16.96
CA GLU A 59 -13.44 8.85 17.05
C GLU A 59 -14.30 8.56 18.29
N ARG A 60 -15.15 9.52 18.68
CA ARG A 60 -16.09 9.38 19.79
C ARG A 60 -16.88 8.06 19.71
N GLY A 61 -16.99 7.37 20.84
CA GLY A 61 -17.75 6.12 20.96
C GLY A 61 -17.00 4.84 20.58
N LYS A 62 -15.67 4.90 20.39
CA LYS A 62 -14.83 3.73 20.15
C LYS A 62 -14.04 3.34 21.39
N LYS A 63 -13.83 2.03 21.56
CA LYS A 63 -13.03 1.47 22.66
C LYS A 63 -11.62 1.19 22.17
N VAL A 64 -10.64 1.44 23.04
CA VAL A 64 -9.22 1.12 22.81
C VAL A 64 -8.76 0.08 23.82
N VAL A 65 -7.80 -0.75 23.41
CA VAL A 65 -7.10 -1.67 24.31
C VAL A 65 -5.93 -0.92 24.93
N VAL A 66 -5.80 -1.00 26.24
CA VAL A 66 -4.76 -0.33 27.04
C VAL A 66 -4.22 -1.36 28.01
N SER A 67 -2.91 -1.33 28.25
CA SER A 67 -2.27 -2.23 29.23
C SER A 67 -2.88 -2.02 30.61
N LYS A 68 -2.99 -3.11 31.39
CA LYS A 68 -3.70 -3.16 32.68
C LYS A 68 -3.24 -2.08 33.67
N ASP A 69 -1.96 -1.74 33.64
CA ASP A 69 -1.33 -0.80 34.58
C ASP A 69 -1.08 0.58 33.97
N THR A 70 -1.75 0.92 32.86
CA THR A 70 -1.57 2.19 32.15
C THR A 70 -2.85 3.01 32.18
N THR A 71 -2.76 4.25 32.66
CA THR A 71 -3.88 5.19 32.60
C THR A 71 -4.01 5.71 31.17
N PHE A 72 -5.18 5.50 30.55
CA PHE A 72 -5.47 6.05 29.24
C PHE A 72 -5.85 7.54 29.35
N ALA A 73 -4.83 8.39 29.39
CA ALA A 73 -4.99 9.84 29.36
C ALA A 73 -4.55 10.34 27.98
N VAL A 74 -5.51 10.72 27.14
CA VAL A 74 -5.27 11.30 25.82
C VAL A 74 -6.07 12.58 25.65
N ALA A 75 -5.51 13.54 24.95
CA ALA A 75 -6.21 14.75 24.54
C ALA A 75 -7.28 14.43 23.47
N ASP A 76 -8.28 15.29 23.39
CA ASP A 76 -9.33 15.17 22.37
C ASP A 76 -8.73 15.29 20.96
N HIS A 77 -9.41 14.73 19.97
CA HIS A 77 -8.95 14.72 18.59
C HIS A 77 -8.75 16.11 17.97
N ASP A 78 -9.39 17.14 18.52
CA ASP A 78 -9.23 18.54 18.11
C ASP A 78 -7.86 19.13 18.50
N PHE A 79 -7.13 18.49 19.42
CA PHE A 79 -5.76 18.88 19.81
C PHE A 79 -4.68 18.28 18.88
N THR A 80 -5.07 17.75 17.72
CA THR A 80 -4.12 17.20 16.73
C THR A 80 -3.36 18.34 16.05
N LYS A 81 -2.04 18.37 16.21
CA LYS A 81 -1.16 19.34 15.53
C LYS A 81 -0.86 18.92 14.10
N ILE A 82 -0.60 17.63 13.88
CA ILE A 82 -0.19 17.07 12.59
C ILE A 82 -0.81 15.68 12.38
N GLY A 83 -1.10 15.35 11.12
CA GLY A 83 -1.37 13.98 10.72
C GLY A 83 -0.16 13.38 10.03
N ILE A 84 0.13 12.11 10.30
CA ILE A 84 1.10 11.34 9.52
C ILE A 84 0.35 10.22 8.83
N ILE A 85 0.57 10.04 7.53
CA ILE A 85 0.03 8.91 6.81
C ILE A 85 1.18 7.97 6.46
N PRO A 86 1.17 6.72 6.97
CA PRO A 86 2.11 5.70 6.55
C PRO A 86 1.75 5.19 5.17
N SER A 87 2.73 5.17 4.27
CA SER A 87 2.68 4.50 2.98
C SER A 87 3.63 3.30 3.06
N VAL A 88 3.13 2.11 2.76
CA VAL A 88 3.85 0.85 2.93
C VAL A 88 4.10 0.22 1.57
N ALA A 89 5.36 -0.15 1.33
CA ALA A 89 5.76 -0.97 0.18
C ALA A 89 6.49 -2.20 0.69
N MET A 90 6.05 -3.39 0.28
CA MET A 90 6.78 -4.63 0.56
C MET A 90 7.31 -5.21 -0.75
N ILE A 91 8.63 -5.32 -0.83
CA ILE A 91 9.32 -6.05 -1.88
C ILE A 91 9.22 -7.54 -1.53
N CYS A 92 8.47 -8.29 -2.33
CA CYS A 92 8.26 -9.72 -2.10
C CYS A 92 9.50 -10.53 -2.46
N ASN A 93 9.90 -11.43 -1.55
CA ASN A 93 10.76 -12.55 -1.90
C ASN A 93 9.92 -13.61 -2.60
N ILE A 94 9.73 -13.45 -3.92
CA ILE A 94 8.90 -14.37 -4.73
C ILE A 94 9.32 -15.82 -4.43
N PRO A 95 8.41 -16.70 -3.98
CA PRO A 95 8.74 -18.08 -3.65
C PRO A 95 8.95 -18.93 -4.92
N GLU A 96 9.48 -20.15 -4.77
CA GLU A 96 9.66 -21.08 -5.89
C GLU A 96 8.35 -21.73 -6.37
N LEU A 97 7.34 -21.78 -5.48
CA LEU A 97 6.06 -22.42 -5.73
C LEU A 97 4.93 -21.45 -5.39
N ILE A 98 3.79 -21.60 -6.09
CA ILE A 98 2.59 -20.77 -5.89
C ILE A 98 1.99 -20.86 -4.48
N ASN A 99 2.25 -21.96 -3.77
CA ASN A 99 1.80 -22.17 -2.38
C ASN A 99 2.85 -21.73 -1.34
N GLY A 100 3.97 -21.15 -1.77
CA GLY A 100 4.98 -20.59 -0.87
C GLY A 100 4.51 -19.30 -0.20
N ASP A 101 5.37 -18.76 0.65
CA ASP A 101 5.10 -17.52 1.37
C ASP A 101 5.40 -16.29 0.51
N PHE A 102 4.35 -15.58 0.11
CA PHE A 102 4.44 -14.30 -0.62
C PHE A 102 4.55 -13.09 0.31
N TYR A 103 4.42 -13.29 1.63
CA TYR A 103 4.53 -12.24 2.64
C TYR A 103 5.90 -12.20 3.30
N ALA A 104 6.83 -13.04 2.85
CA ALA A 104 8.25 -12.89 3.12
C ALA A 104 8.83 -11.82 2.18
N GLY A 105 9.60 -10.88 2.72
CA GLY A 105 10.12 -9.77 1.93
C GLY A 105 10.71 -8.65 2.78
N LYS A 106 11.11 -7.57 2.11
CA LYS A 106 11.58 -6.35 2.75
C LYS A 106 10.46 -5.32 2.78
N VAL A 107 10.16 -4.80 3.97
CA VAL A 107 9.08 -3.80 4.17
C VAL A 107 9.69 -2.41 4.31
N HIS A 108 9.19 -1.48 3.51
CA HIS A 108 9.52 -0.06 3.55
C HIS A 108 8.30 0.73 3.98
N ILE A 109 8.52 1.72 4.85
CA ILE A 109 7.48 2.58 5.38
C ILE A 109 7.89 4.03 5.16
N GLY A 110 7.15 4.74 4.32
CA GLY A 110 7.25 6.19 4.16
C GLY A 110 6.26 6.89 5.08
N LEU A 111 6.72 7.87 5.85
CA LEU A 111 5.86 8.71 6.68
C LEU A 111 5.62 10.05 5.99
N LYS A 112 4.36 10.34 5.68
CA LYS A 112 3.97 11.51 4.89
C LYS A 112 3.18 12.50 5.74
N ASN A 113 3.46 13.79 5.58
CA ASN A 113 2.59 14.85 6.10
C ASN A 113 1.56 15.22 5.02
N PRO A 114 0.25 14.97 5.21
CA PRO A 114 -0.77 15.23 4.21
C PRO A 114 -0.92 16.71 3.83
N ILE A 115 -0.45 17.63 4.69
CA ILE A 115 -0.55 19.08 4.43
C ILE A 115 0.50 19.50 3.40
N PHE A 116 1.75 19.06 3.54
CA PHE A 116 2.86 19.48 2.68
C PHE A 116 3.18 18.47 1.57
N GLN A 117 2.78 17.21 1.75
CA GLN A 117 3.02 16.10 0.84
C GLN A 117 1.69 15.44 0.48
N PRO A 118 0.84 16.14 -0.31
CA PRO A 118 -0.42 15.55 -0.75
C PRO A 118 -0.15 14.30 -1.60
N PHE A 119 -1.07 13.34 -1.47
CA PHE A 119 -1.07 12.08 -2.18
C PHE A 119 -1.41 12.33 -3.65
N SER A 120 -0.63 11.75 -4.55
CA SER A 120 -0.93 11.75 -5.97
C SER A 120 -0.33 10.51 -6.63
N PRO A 121 -0.98 9.95 -7.67
CA PRO A 121 -0.47 8.76 -8.34
C PRO A 121 0.98 8.92 -8.82
N LEU A 122 1.34 10.12 -9.32
CA LEU A 122 2.68 10.42 -9.78
C LEU A 122 3.70 10.43 -8.63
N ARG A 123 3.35 10.98 -7.47
CA ARG A 123 4.21 10.94 -6.28
C ARG A 123 4.47 9.49 -5.86
N HIS A 124 3.43 8.65 -5.79
CA HIS A 124 3.59 7.23 -5.44
C HIS A 124 4.48 6.50 -6.44
N ALA A 125 4.33 6.78 -7.74
CA ALA A 125 5.21 6.23 -8.76
C ALA A 125 6.67 6.68 -8.59
N THR A 126 6.92 7.96 -8.30
CA THR A 126 8.28 8.49 -8.05
C THR A 126 8.91 7.90 -6.78
N GLU A 127 8.13 7.77 -5.70
CA GLU A 127 8.60 7.15 -4.45
C GLU A 127 8.94 5.67 -4.67
N LEU A 128 8.11 4.95 -5.42
CA LEU A 128 8.39 3.58 -5.82
C LEU A 128 9.63 3.48 -6.70
N TYR A 129 9.81 4.39 -7.66
CA TYR A 129 11.01 4.44 -8.50
C TYR A 129 12.29 4.58 -7.67
N HIS A 130 12.31 5.52 -6.72
CA HIS A 130 13.47 5.68 -5.83
C HIS A 130 13.70 4.47 -4.94
N LEU A 131 12.63 3.86 -4.41
CA LEU A 131 12.74 2.62 -3.64
C LEU A 131 13.34 1.48 -4.47
N LEU A 132 12.96 1.34 -5.74
CA LEU A 132 13.51 0.31 -6.62
C LEU A 132 14.99 0.59 -6.97
N LEU A 133 15.39 1.85 -7.11
CA LEU A 133 16.79 2.24 -7.28
C LEU A 133 17.63 1.90 -6.05
N ASP A 134 17.16 2.31 -4.86
CA ASP A 134 17.87 2.11 -3.60
C ASP A 134 18.06 0.63 -3.26
N GLU A 135 17.16 -0.23 -3.74
CA GLU A 135 17.21 -1.69 -3.55
C GLU A 135 17.84 -2.44 -4.72
N GLU A 136 18.41 -1.73 -5.70
CA GLU A 136 19.07 -2.30 -6.88
C GLU A 136 18.15 -3.25 -7.68
N LEU A 137 16.86 -2.91 -7.76
CA LEU A 137 15.82 -3.72 -8.42
C LEU A 137 15.49 -3.26 -9.84
N VAL A 138 16.16 -2.23 -10.35
CA VAL A 138 15.87 -1.63 -11.67
C VAL A 138 16.32 -2.47 -12.87
N ASP A 139 17.20 -3.46 -12.67
CA ASP A 139 17.70 -4.32 -13.76
C ASP A 139 16.69 -5.36 -14.25
N LYS A 140 15.57 -5.51 -13.54
CA LYS A 140 14.54 -6.49 -13.90
C LYS A 140 13.50 -5.88 -14.84
N PRO A 141 13.26 -6.47 -16.02
CA PRO A 141 12.37 -5.90 -17.03
C PRO A 141 10.89 -6.03 -16.68
N VAL A 142 10.54 -6.73 -15.59
CA VAL A 142 9.14 -6.99 -15.21
C VAL A 142 8.82 -6.48 -13.81
N LEU A 143 7.76 -5.68 -13.71
CA LEU A 143 7.23 -5.16 -12.45
C LEU A 143 5.74 -5.52 -12.29
N CYS A 144 5.44 -6.21 -11.19
CA CYS A 144 4.09 -6.57 -10.76
C CYS A 144 3.74 -5.80 -9.49
N LEU A 145 2.63 -5.07 -9.50
CA LEU A 145 2.13 -4.33 -8.34
C LEU A 145 0.81 -4.92 -7.85
N TYR A 146 0.73 -5.15 -6.54
CA TYR A 146 -0.53 -5.47 -5.89
C TYR A 146 -0.93 -4.36 -4.92
N THR A 147 -2.12 -3.78 -5.11
CA THR A 147 -2.57 -2.59 -4.38
C THR A 147 -3.97 -2.78 -3.77
N ASP A 148 -4.36 -1.93 -2.84
CA ASP A 148 -5.72 -1.95 -2.27
C ASP A 148 -6.80 -1.26 -3.15
N GLY A 149 -6.37 -0.76 -4.33
CA GLY A 149 -7.23 -0.08 -5.30
C GLY A 149 -7.79 1.27 -4.84
N GLY A 150 -7.16 1.93 -3.86
CA GLY A 150 -7.48 3.28 -3.45
C GLY A 150 -7.45 4.30 -4.62
N PRO A 151 -7.92 5.54 -4.41
CA PRO A 151 -8.04 6.54 -5.48
C PRO A 151 -6.74 6.82 -6.26
N ASP A 152 -5.59 6.58 -5.64
CA ASP A 152 -4.27 6.80 -6.26
C ASP A 152 -3.66 5.54 -6.88
N HIS A 153 -4.36 4.40 -6.79
CA HIS A 153 -4.01 3.11 -7.40
C HIS A 153 -5.14 2.55 -8.30
N HIS A 154 -6.24 3.30 -8.46
CA HIS A 154 -7.39 2.87 -9.24
C HIS A 154 -7.10 2.93 -10.74
N CYS A 155 -6.84 1.78 -11.36
CA CYS A 155 -6.35 1.66 -12.75
C CYS A 155 -7.30 2.19 -13.85
N THR A 156 -8.57 2.49 -13.52
CA THR A 156 -9.49 3.14 -14.48
C THR A 156 -9.34 4.66 -14.53
N TYR A 157 -8.60 5.27 -13.60
CA TYR A 157 -8.40 6.70 -13.58
C TYR A 157 -7.21 7.08 -14.45
N THR A 158 -7.40 8.00 -15.39
CA THR A 158 -6.37 8.47 -16.32
C THR A 158 -5.11 8.96 -15.60
N ARG A 159 -5.26 9.65 -14.46
CA ARG A 159 -4.12 10.10 -13.65
C ARG A 159 -3.23 8.95 -13.14
N VAL A 160 -3.81 7.79 -12.84
CA VAL A 160 -3.09 6.59 -12.38
C VAL A 160 -2.44 5.89 -13.58
N GLN A 161 -3.16 5.80 -14.70
CA GLN A 161 -2.61 5.26 -15.94
C GLN A 161 -1.38 6.05 -16.40
N LEU A 162 -1.45 7.38 -16.39
CA LEU A 162 -0.33 8.25 -16.74
C LEU A 162 0.86 8.05 -15.79
N SER A 163 0.63 7.96 -14.48
CA SER A 163 1.74 7.70 -13.54
C SER A 163 2.40 6.34 -13.76
N TYR A 164 1.63 5.31 -14.11
CA TYR A 164 2.17 3.99 -14.42
C TYR A 164 2.91 3.95 -15.76
N ILE A 165 2.43 4.68 -16.77
CA ILE A 165 3.16 4.85 -18.04
C ILE A 165 4.50 5.57 -17.78
N CYS A 166 4.50 6.64 -16.97
CA CYS A 166 5.74 7.31 -16.59
C CYS A 166 6.70 6.37 -15.87
N LEU A 167 6.21 5.54 -14.94
CA LEU A 167 7.01 4.57 -14.22
C LEU A 167 7.59 3.49 -15.16
N PHE A 168 6.76 2.98 -16.08
CA PHE A 168 7.16 2.01 -17.10
C PHE A 168 8.31 2.53 -17.96
N ILE A 169 8.20 3.76 -18.44
CA ILE A 169 9.24 4.40 -19.26
C ILE A 169 10.50 4.68 -18.42
N ALA A 170 10.34 5.17 -17.19
CA ALA A 170 11.47 5.55 -16.33
C ALA A 170 12.32 4.34 -15.89
N LEU A 171 11.70 3.17 -15.76
CA LEU A 171 12.37 1.92 -15.39
C LEU A 171 12.77 1.06 -16.60
N ASP A 172 12.51 1.52 -17.83
CA ASP A 172 12.78 0.77 -19.07
C ASP A 172 12.22 -0.68 -19.02
N LEU A 173 10.96 -0.82 -18.60
CA LEU A 173 10.34 -2.14 -18.43
C LEU A 173 9.90 -2.73 -19.77
N ASP A 174 9.93 -4.07 -19.87
CA ASP A 174 9.25 -4.81 -20.94
C ASP A 174 7.81 -5.16 -20.56
N HIS A 175 7.54 -5.30 -19.26
CA HIS A 175 6.22 -5.67 -18.77
C HIS A 175 5.89 -5.00 -17.42
N PHE A 176 4.69 -4.42 -17.35
CA PHE A 176 4.16 -3.84 -16.14
C PHE A 176 2.71 -4.26 -15.93
N VAL A 177 2.41 -4.80 -14.76
CA VAL A 177 1.06 -5.19 -14.36
C VAL A 177 0.75 -4.63 -12.98
N ALA A 178 -0.45 -4.09 -12.83
CA ALA A 178 -0.97 -3.60 -11.57
C ALA A 178 -2.33 -4.23 -11.28
N ILE A 179 -2.42 -4.98 -10.20
CA ILE A 179 -3.62 -5.66 -9.72
C ILE A 179 -4.09 -5.01 -8.43
N ARG A 180 -5.41 -5.00 -8.23
CA ARG A 180 -6.03 -4.52 -6.99
C ARG A 180 -6.65 -5.67 -6.20
N THR A 181 -6.71 -5.50 -4.88
CA THR A 181 -7.46 -6.40 -4.01
C THR A 181 -8.92 -6.50 -4.43
N PRO A 182 -9.54 -7.69 -4.32
CA PRO A 182 -10.99 -7.83 -4.40
C PRO A 182 -11.66 -6.89 -3.38
N LEU A 183 -12.65 -6.11 -3.82
CA LEU A 183 -13.43 -5.19 -2.97
C LEU A 183 -14.67 -5.86 -2.40
#